data_AF-A0A0F9DXT6-F1
#
_entry.id   AF-A0A0F9DXT6-F1
#
_cell.length_a   1.000
_cell.length_b   1.000
_cell.length_c   1.000
_cell.angle_alpha   90.00
_cell.angle_beta   90.00
_cell.angle_gamma   90.00
#
_symmetry.space_group_name_H-M   'P 1'
#
loop_
_entity.id
_entity.type
_entity.pdbx_description
1 polymer ?
#
loop_
_entity_poly.entity_id
_entity_poly.type
_entity_poly.pdbx_seq_one_letter_code
_entity_poly.pdbx_strand_id
1 'polypeptide(L)'
;MYDVNFEIIIDTDSYAGNFERELCAYITGHWDEETHGGDQAKEFDKEVGEPNPFENFITTALTQDDDVPIASYQCVEWEPVNKKTNSVGIFFEKEPTAELIELIKERSYKFTNKGRIFDHPVTLKIIGFRLLKRTVKIEATNV
;
A
#
# COMPACT_ATOMS: atom_id res chain seq x y z
N MET A 1 11.09 -6.54 14.99
CA MET A 1 10.65 -7.44 13.91
C MET A 1 9.15 -7.23 13.83
N TYR A 2 8.65 -6.62 12.76
CA TYR A 2 7.23 -6.25 12.66
C TYR A 2 6.42 -7.50 12.33
N ASP A 3 5.34 -7.76 13.08
CA ASP A 3 4.46 -8.92 12.90
C ASP A 3 3.48 -8.68 11.74
N VAL A 4 4.05 -8.60 10.53
CA VAL A 4 3.27 -8.44 9.32
C VAL A 4 2.77 -9.81 8.86
N ASN A 5 1.46 -10.03 9.00
CA ASN A 5 0.85 -11.35 8.78
C ASN A 5 0.15 -11.47 7.43
N PHE A 6 -0.29 -10.37 6.83
CA PHE A 6 -1.08 -10.37 5.60
C PHE A 6 -0.63 -9.26 4.65
N GLU A 7 -0.76 -9.49 3.35
CA GLU A 7 -0.35 -8.55 2.30
C GLU A 7 -1.35 -8.60 1.15
N ILE A 8 -1.92 -7.44 0.80
CA ILE A 8 -2.67 -7.26 -0.43
C ILE A 8 -1.73 -6.70 -1.48
N ILE A 9 -1.59 -7.41 -2.60
CA ILE A 9 -0.79 -6.98 -3.73
C ILE A 9 -1.71 -6.52 -4.85
N ILE A 10 -1.44 -5.33 -5.39
CA ILE A 10 -2.12 -4.71 -6.51
C ILE A 10 -1.19 -4.80 -7.71
N ASP A 11 -1.52 -5.68 -8.65
CA ASP A 11 -0.73 -5.89 -9.87
C ASP A 11 -1.11 -4.83 -10.90
N THR A 12 -0.12 -4.22 -11.54
CA THR A 12 -0.32 -3.16 -12.54
C THR A 12 0.46 -3.42 -13.82
N ASP A 13 0.18 -2.67 -14.89
CA ASP A 13 0.95 -2.74 -16.15
C ASP A 13 2.18 -1.82 -16.19
N SER A 14 2.45 -1.11 -15.10
CA SER A 14 3.43 -0.02 -15.02
C SER A 14 4.43 -0.26 -13.87
N TYR A 15 5.59 0.39 -13.92
CA TYR A 15 6.61 0.27 -12.86
C TYR A 15 6.14 0.94 -11.56
N ALA A 16 6.02 0.15 -10.48
CA ALA A 16 5.40 0.53 -9.21
C ALA A 16 6.15 1.65 -8.46
N GLY A 17 7.48 1.67 -8.53
CA GLY A 17 8.32 2.69 -7.88
C GLY A 17 8.00 4.14 -8.25
N ASN A 18 7.30 4.35 -9.38
CA ASN A 18 6.88 5.68 -9.80
C ASN A 18 5.60 6.20 -9.11
N PHE A 19 4.80 5.35 -8.47
CA PHE A 19 3.47 5.73 -7.98
C PHE A 19 3.00 5.00 -6.72
N GLU A 20 3.80 4.09 -6.17
CA GLU A 20 3.43 3.26 -5.03
C GLU A 20 2.99 4.08 -3.81
N ARG A 21 3.65 5.21 -3.57
CA ARG A 21 3.36 6.11 -2.44
C ARG A 21 2.03 6.80 -2.61
N GLU A 22 1.79 7.40 -3.78
CA GLU A 22 0.53 8.05 -4.12
C GLU A 22 -0.63 7.06 -4.13
N LEU A 23 -0.44 5.85 -4.68
CA LEU A 23 -1.48 4.83 -4.69
C LEU A 23 -1.81 4.37 -3.26
N CYS A 24 -0.79 4.13 -2.42
CA CYS A 24 -1.00 3.71 -1.04
C CYS A 24 -1.70 4.81 -0.23
N ALA A 25 -1.24 6.05 -0.32
CA ALA A 25 -1.87 7.21 0.33
C ALA A 25 -3.31 7.40 -0.16
N TYR A 26 -3.54 7.26 -1.47
CA TYR A 26 -4.89 7.38 -2.03
C TYR A 26 -5.83 6.32 -1.48
N ILE A 27 -5.35 5.08 -1.31
CA ILE A 27 -6.18 3.96 -0.85
C ILE A 27 -6.41 4.02 0.65
N THR A 28 -5.40 4.39 1.44
CA THR A 28 -5.40 4.15 2.89
C THR A 28 -5.53 5.42 3.72
N GLY A 29 -5.34 6.60 3.13
CA GLY A 29 -5.27 7.87 3.84
C GLY A 29 -4.03 8.05 4.73
N HIS A 30 -3.14 7.05 4.79
CA HIS A 30 -1.96 7.11 5.63
C HIS A 30 -0.79 7.69 4.83
N TRP A 31 -0.40 8.93 5.14
CA TRP A 31 0.81 9.54 4.58
C TRP A 31 1.27 10.77 5.39
N ASP A 32 2.54 11.17 5.27
CA ASP A 32 3.05 12.46 5.80
C ASP A 32 2.80 13.60 4.81
N GLU A 33 2.54 14.81 5.27
CA GLU A 33 2.25 15.94 4.36
C GLU A 33 3.50 16.47 3.59
N GLU A 34 4.70 15.97 3.90
CA GLU A 34 5.97 16.52 3.42
C GLU A 34 6.54 15.80 2.19
N THR A 35 5.92 14.68 1.77
CA THR A 35 6.41 13.82 0.68
C THR A 35 5.32 13.44 -0.36
N HIS A 36 5.68 12.64 -1.37
CA HIS A 36 4.79 12.16 -2.45
C HIS A 36 3.61 11.34 -1.91
N GLY A 37 2.38 11.86 -1.99
CA GLY A 37 1.17 11.18 -1.52
C GLY A 37 0.22 12.04 -0.69
N GLY A 38 0.66 13.21 -0.21
CA GLY A 38 -0.13 14.06 0.68
C GLY A 38 -1.47 14.54 0.09
N ASP A 39 -1.50 14.85 -1.20
CA ASP A 39 -2.75 15.23 -1.88
C ASP A 39 -3.71 14.03 -1.97
N GLN A 40 -3.18 12.83 -2.19
CA GLN A 40 -3.94 11.60 -2.27
C GLN A 40 -4.51 11.20 -0.90
N ALA A 41 -3.76 11.41 0.18
CA ALA A 41 -4.27 11.24 1.54
C ALA A 41 -5.40 12.25 1.84
N LYS A 42 -5.26 13.52 1.46
CA LYS A 42 -6.34 14.52 1.58
C LYS A 42 -7.58 14.15 0.77
N GLU A 43 -7.40 13.50 -0.39
CA GLU A 43 -8.51 12.96 -1.17
C GLU A 43 -9.18 11.77 -0.49
N PHE A 44 -8.41 10.91 0.19
CA PHE A 44 -8.97 9.86 1.04
C PHE A 44 -9.85 10.45 2.14
N ASP A 45 -9.34 11.41 2.91
CA ASP A 45 -10.06 12.01 4.04
C ASP A 45 -11.37 12.67 3.62
N LYS A 46 -11.41 13.30 2.43
CA LYS A 46 -12.63 13.90 1.89
C LYS A 46 -13.70 12.88 1.50
N GLU A 47 -13.28 11.69 1.07
CA GLU A 47 -14.16 10.71 0.45
C GLU A 47 -14.60 9.60 1.41
N VAL A 48 -13.70 9.17 2.29
CA VAL A 48 -13.92 8.12 3.28
C VAL A 48 -14.23 8.72 4.64
N GLY A 49 -13.47 9.76 5.03
CA GLY A 49 -13.66 10.47 6.29
C GLY A 49 -13.25 9.66 7.51
N GLU A 50 -13.68 10.16 8.68
CA GLU A 50 -13.35 9.60 9.99
C GLU A 50 -14.50 8.74 10.54
N PRO A 51 -14.20 7.60 11.20
CA PRO A 51 -12.86 7.07 11.49
C PRO A 51 -12.22 6.38 10.27
N ASN A 52 -10.89 6.48 10.13
CA ASN A 52 -10.17 5.78 9.06
C ASN A 52 -10.31 4.25 9.22
N PRO A 53 -10.91 3.54 8.24
CA PRO A 53 -11.18 2.10 8.34
C PRO A 53 -9.91 1.23 8.39
N PHE A 54 -8.75 1.78 8.04
CA PHE A 54 -7.47 1.07 8.03
C PHE A 54 -6.65 1.21 9.31
N GLU A 55 -6.99 2.15 10.20
CA GLU A 55 -6.19 2.53 11.38
C GLU A 55 -5.90 1.35 12.32
N ASN A 56 -6.79 0.35 12.38
CA ASN A 56 -6.65 -0.82 13.24
C ASN A 56 -6.04 -2.07 12.55
N PHE A 57 -5.63 -1.93 11.28
CA PHE A 57 -5.18 -3.04 10.43
C PHE A 57 -3.76 -2.83 9.87
N ILE A 58 -3.39 -1.58 9.54
CA ILE A 58 -2.08 -1.24 9.00
C ILE A 58 -1.06 -1.11 10.15
N THR A 59 0.16 -1.60 9.93
CA THR A 59 1.24 -1.49 10.92
C THR A 59 1.82 -0.08 10.96
N THR A 60 2.07 0.45 12.15
CA THR A 60 2.87 1.67 12.37
C THR A 60 4.35 1.31 12.49
N ALA A 61 4.88 0.57 11.51
CA ALA A 61 6.28 0.16 11.54
C ALA A 61 7.19 1.38 11.29
N LEU A 62 7.95 1.79 12.31
CA LEU A 62 8.99 2.80 12.19
C LEU A 62 10.04 2.32 11.16
N THR A 63 10.12 2.96 10.00
CA THR A 63 11.23 2.69 9.06
C THR A 63 12.53 3.25 9.62
N GLN A 64 13.66 2.62 9.28
CA GLN A 64 15.00 3.12 9.65
C GLN A 64 15.47 4.31 8.79
N ASP A 65 14.65 4.75 7.83
CA ASP A 65 14.86 6.02 7.14
C ASP A 65 14.13 7.13 7.91
N ASP A 66 14.92 8.06 8.45
CA ASP A 66 14.48 9.20 9.28
C ASP A 66 13.67 10.27 8.48
N ASP A 67 13.45 10.05 7.17
CA ASP A 67 12.72 10.96 6.26
C ASP A 67 11.29 10.48 5.91
N VAL A 68 10.72 9.53 6.66
CA VAL A 68 9.37 9.00 6.34
C VAL A 68 8.66 8.46 7.60
N PRO A 69 7.74 9.20 8.23
CA PRO A 69 6.93 8.71 9.34
C PRO A 69 5.97 7.59 8.91
N ILE A 70 5.66 7.49 7.62
CA ILE A 70 4.73 6.49 7.06
C ILE A 70 5.23 6.03 5.68
N ALA A 71 6.50 5.62 5.59
CA ALA A 71 6.73 4.49 4.72
C ALA A 71 6.07 3.32 5.43
N SER A 72 4.86 2.94 5.01
CA SER A 72 4.47 1.55 5.22
C SER A 72 5.68 0.75 4.72
N TYR A 73 6.24 -0.12 5.54
CA TYR A 73 7.37 -1.00 5.19
C TYR A 73 6.99 -1.99 4.06
N GLN A 74 6.00 -1.64 3.25
CA GLN A 74 4.93 -2.49 2.81
C GLN A 74 4.37 -2.06 1.46
N CYS A 75 4.95 -1.08 0.78
CA CYS A 75 4.91 -1.04 -0.69
C CYS A 75 6.27 -1.48 -1.20
N VAL A 76 6.75 -2.65 -0.78
CA VAL A 76 8.05 -3.13 -1.27
C VAL A 76 7.85 -3.63 -2.69
N GLU A 77 8.64 -3.09 -3.61
CA GLU A 77 8.89 -3.66 -4.93
C GLU A 77 9.33 -5.13 -4.78
N TRP A 78 8.38 -6.08 -4.83
CA TRP A 78 8.74 -7.49 -4.90
C TRP A 78 8.78 -7.92 -6.36
N GLU A 79 9.99 -8.29 -6.80
CA GLU A 79 10.22 -8.86 -8.12
C GLU A 79 9.32 -10.09 -8.32
N PRO A 80 8.46 -10.13 -9.35
CA PRO A 80 8.01 -11.40 -9.85
C PRO A 80 9.23 -12.13 -10.42
N VAL A 81 9.18 -13.47 -10.40
CA VAL A 81 10.15 -14.40 -10.99
C VAL A 81 10.44 -14.12 -12.50
N ASN A 82 9.79 -13.10 -13.09
CA ASN A 82 10.12 -12.45 -14.36
C ASN A 82 10.01 -10.90 -14.29
N LYS A 83 11.08 -10.22 -13.82
CA LYS A 83 11.60 -8.91 -14.30
C LYS A 83 10.64 -7.74 -14.63
N LYS A 84 9.53 -7.55 -13.93
CA LYS A 84 8.82 -6.26 -13.90
C LYS A 84 8.32 -5.99 -12.49
N THR A 85 8.91 -5.01 -11.82
CA THR A 85 8.52 -4.44 -10.53
C THR A 85 7.22 -3.63 -10.71
N ASN A 86 6.12 -4.31 -11.02
CA ASN A 86 4.87 -3.70 -11.45
C ASN A 86 3.72 -3.88 -10.45
N SER A 87 4.04 -4.20 -9.20
CA SER A 87 3.06 -4.53 -8.17
C SER A 87 3.29 -3.66 -6.94
N VAL A 88 2.20 -3.19 -6.34
CA VAL A 88 2.22 -2.45 -5.06
C VAL A 88 1.64 -3.34 -3.98
N GLY A 89 2.42 -3.59 -2.93
CA GLY A 89 1.91 -4.24 -1.72
C GLY A 89 1.24 -3.22 -0.81
N ILE A 90 0.29 -3.68 0.01
CA ILE A 90 -0.21 -3.01 1.22
C ILE A 90 -0.28 -4.11 2.25
N PHE A 91 0.41 -3.99 3.37
CA PHE A 91 0.45 -5.07 4.33
C PHE A 91 -0.28 -4.73 5.63
N PHE A 92 -0.62 -5.78 6.36
CA PHE A 92 -1.56 -5.73 7.46
C PHE A 92 -1.10 -6.66 8.58
N GLU A 93 -1.30 -6.22 9.81
CA GLU A 93 -1.06 -7.04 11.00
C GLU A 93 -2.15 -8.10 11.18
N LYS A 94 -3.37 -7.78 10.73
CA LYS A 94 -4.56 -8.62 10.80
C LYS A 94 -5.07 -8.92 9.40
N GLU A 95 -5.85 -9.98 9.27
CA GLU A 95 -6.50 -10.29 8.01
C GLU A 95 -7.48 -9.15 7.67
N PRO A 96 -7.35 -8.49 6.51
CA PRO A 96 -8.27 -7.45 6.11
C PRO A 96 -9.65 -8.06 5.84
N THR A 97 -10.71 -7.36 6.25
CA THR A 97 -12.08 -7.83 6.01
C THR A 97 -12.43 -7.77 4.53
N ALA A 98 -13.51 -8.44 4.14
CA ALA A 98 -13.99 -8.38 2.76
C ALA A 98 -14.34 -6.95 2.33
N GLU A 99 -14.92 -6.16 3.24
CA GLU A 99 -15.24 -4.75 3.00
C GLU A 99 -13.98 -3.90 2.77
N LEU A 100 -12.91 -4.13 3.54
CA LEU A 100 -11.63 -3.47 3.33
C LEU A 100 -10.99 -3.85 2.00
N ILE A 101 -11.05 -5.13 1.62
CA ILE A 101 -10.54 -5.61 0.33
C ILE A 101 -11.30 -4.94 -0.82
N GLU A 102 -12.63 -4.85 -0.74
CA GLU A 102 -13.44 -4.18 -1.77
C GLU A 102 -13.16 -2.68 -1.81
N LEU A 103 -12.98 -2.02 -0.66
CA LEU A 103 -12.58 -0.61 -0.62
C LEU A 103 -11.22 -0.39 -1.28
N ILE A 104 -10.23 -1.26 -1.01
CA ILE A 104 -8.92 -1.21 -1.66
C ILE A 104 -9.05 -1.34 -3.17
N LYS A 105 -9.86 -2.29 -3.66
CA LYS A 105 -10.09 -2.48 -5.10
C LYS A 105 -10.75 -1.25 -5.72
N GLU A 106 -11.84 -0.76 -5.13
CA GLU A 106 -12.57 0.41 -5.59
C GLU A 106 -11.64 1.61 -5.73
N ARG A 107 -10.88 1.91 -4.66
CA ARG A 107 -9.96 3.04 -4.63
C ARG A 107 -8.79 2.86 -5.58
N SER A 108 -8.27 1.64 -5.76
CA SER A 108 -7.24 1.34 -6.76
C SER A 108 -7.71 1.68 -8.18
N TYR A 109 -8.92 1.24 -8.55
CA TYR A 109 -9.49 1.60 -9.85
C TYR A 109 -9.78 3.09 -9.97
N LYS A 110 -10.23 3.73 -8.90
CA LYS A 110 -10.50 5.17 -8.90
C LYS A 110 -9.21 5.98 -9.08
N PHE A 111 -8.11 5.57 -8.44
CA PHE A 111 -6.78 6.15 -8.66
C PHE A 111 -6.38 6.08 -10.13
N THR A 112 -6.57 4.94 -10.81
CA THR A 112 -6.24 4.83 -12.24
C THR A 112 -7.06 5.74 -13.16
N ASN A 113 -8.27 6.12 -12.74
CA ASN A 113 -9.18 6.93 -13.57
C ASN A 113 -9.10 8.44 -13.26
N LYS A 114 -8.82 8.80 -12.01
CA LYS A 114 -8.94 10.17 -11.51
C LYS A 114 -7.71 10.66 -10.75
N GLY A 115 -6.86 9.73 -10.33
CA GLY A 115 -5.66 10.04 -9.56
C GLY A 115 -4.62 10.77 -10.38
N ARG A 116 -3.65 11.31 -9.66
CA ARG A 116 -2.48 11.97 -10.22
C ARG A 116 -1.23 11.35 -9.61
N ILE A 117 -0.18 11.26 -10.41
CA ILE A 117 1.17 10.93 -9.98
C ILE A 117 1.99 12.20 -10.21
N PHE A 118 2.51 12.77 -9.13
CA PHE A 118 2.92 14.18 -9.10
C PHE A 118 1.79 15.07 -9.69
N ASP A 119 2.07 15.81 -10.76
CA ASP A 119 1.11 16.68 -11.45
C ASP A 119 0.45 16.05 -12.69
N HIS A 120 0.76 14.79 -13.01
CA HIS A 120 0.30 14.15 -14.23
C HIS A 120 -0.87 13.20 -13.97
N PRO A 121 -1.86 13.13 -14.88
CA PRO A 121 -2.89 12.11 -14.82
C PRO A 121 -2.28 10.70 -14.82
N VAL A 122 -2.82 9.81 -13.99
CA VAL A 122 -2.42 8.41 -13.97
C VAL A 122 -2.71 7.76 -15.33
N THR A 123 -1.76 7.00 -15.86
CA THR A 123 -1.90 6.26 -17.14
C THR A 123 -1.68 4.75 -17.00
N LEU A 124 -1.72 4.22 -15.78
CA LEU A 124 -1.55 2.80 -15.49
C LEU A 124 -2.88 2.04 -15.45
N LYS A 125 -2.80 0.72 -15.60
CA LYS A 125 -3.95 -0.19 -15.45
C LYS A 125 -3.72 -1.18 -14.32
N ILE A 126 -4.78 -1.46 -13.56
CA ILE A 126 -4.80 -2.58 -12.63
C ILE A 126 -5.00 -3.89 -13.40
N ILE A 127 -4.08 -4.83 -13.23
CA ILE A 127 -4.10 -6.16 -13.84
C ILE A 127 -4.79 -7.16 -12.90
N GLY A 128 -4.62 -7.02 -11.59
CA GLY A 128 -5.14 -7.98 -10.64
C GLY A 128 -4.87 -7.62 -9.19
N PHE A 129 -5.42 -8.44 -8.30
CA PHE A 129 -5.24 -8.34 -6.85
C PHE A 129 -4.91 -9.72 -6.29
N ARG A 130 -4.02 -9.77 -5.31
CA ARG A 130 -3.64 -10.99 -4.59
C ARG A 130 -3.66 -10.71 -3.09
N LEU A 131 -4.13 -11.66 -2.29
CA LEU A 131 -3.99 -11.64 -0.83
C LEU A 131 -3.04 -12.76 -0.43
N LEU A 132 -1.95 -12.42 0.24
CA LEU A 132 -0.96 -13.36 0.76
C LEU A 132 -0.97 -13.34 2.29
N LYS A 133 -0.83 -14.52 2.89
CA LYS A 133 -0.57 -14.69 4.32
C LYS A 133 0.90 -15.01 4.53
N ARG A 134 1.62 -14.18 5.28
CA ARG A 134 3.02 -14.39 5.64
C ARG A 134 3.11 -15.30 6.86
N THR A 135 4.00 -16.28 6.82
CA THR A 135 4.28 -17.17 7.95
C THR A 135 5.78 -17.10 8.23
N VAL A 136 6.17 -16.52 9.36
CA VAL A 136 7.58 -16.49 9.79
C VAL A 136 7.87 -17.79 10.52
N LYS A 137 8.80 -18.60 10.00
CA LYS A 137 9.37 -19.73 10.75
C LYS A 137 10.59 -19.23 11.52
N ILE A 138 10.52 -19.21 12.84
CA ILE A 138 11.68 -18.96 13.69
C ILE A 138 12.40 -20.31 13.84
N GLU A 139 13.54 -20.47 13.20
CA GLU A 139 14.44 -21.58 13.50
C GLU A 139 15.18 -21.26 14.79
N ALA A 140 15.05 -22.13 15.81
CA ALA A 140 15.77 -21.97 17.06
C ALA A 140 17.27 -22.19 16.79
N THR A 141 18.04 -21.12 16.82
CA THR A 141 19.50 -21.23 16.85
C THR A 141 19.90 -21.76 18.22
N ASN A 142 20.31 -23.02 18.31
CA ASN A 142 20.90 -23.56 19.53
C ASN A 142 22.20 -22.76 19.78
N VAL A 143 22.19 -21.92 20.82
CA VAL A 143 23.36 -21.20 21.36
C VAL A 143 24.05 -22.09 22.39
#